data_AF-A0A845H1P7-F1
#
_entry.id   AF-A0A845H1P7-F1
#
_cell.length_a   1.000
_cell.length_b   1.000
_cell.length_c   1.000
_cell.angle_alpha   90.00
_cell.angle_beta   90.00
_cell.angle_gamma   90.00
#
_symmetry.space_group_name_H-M   'P 1'
#
loop_
_entity.id
_entity.type
_entity.pdbx_description
1 polymer ?
#
loop_
_entity_poly.entity_id
_entity_poly.type
_entity_poly.pdbx_seq_one_letter_code
_entity_poly.pdbx_strand_id
1 'polypeptide(L)'
;VLVLAGCLGATGALWLGARAQAGQEREADFNSRVRELVTNLDRRMLTYEQVLYGVQGLFASSVVVDRAEFRAYLAGQNLDAHFPGIHGVGYMAMVTPERRAEHERQVRQDGAPGYRVRPDGARAWYAPVVYLEPSGGSNRHAFGYDAASEPVRRGALEQARDSGRPAVSGRIRLVQEEVEPAQSGFLMVLPVYRHGLATDTAAARRAAIEGWVYAPFRMGDLMAGLGGARAAALA
;
A
#
# COMPACT_ATOMS: atom_id res chain seq x y z
N VAL A 1 -16.34 -7.66 -68.95
CA VAL A 1 -15.05 -7.88 -68.26
C VAL A 1 -14.54 -6.61 -67.57
N LEU A 2 -14.41 -5.47 -68.26
CA LEU A 2 -13.90 -4.22 -67.67
C LEU A 2 -14.72 -3.68 -66.48
N VAL A 3 -16.05 -3.65 -66.59
CA VAL A 3 -16.94 -3.22 -65.50
C VAL A 3 -16.77 -4.10 -64.25
N LEU A 4 -16.66 -5.41 -64.45
CA LEU A 4 -16.50 -6.37 -63.36
C LEU A 4 -15.15 -6.22 -62.65
N ALA A 5 -14.08 -6.01 -63.42
CA ALA A 5 -12.75 -5.73 -62.88
C ALA A 5 -12.71 -4.41 -62.09
N GLY A 6 -13.39 -3.37 -62.58
CA GLY A 6 -13.54 -2.09 -61.87
C GLY A 6 -14.28 -2.23 -60.53
N CYS A 7 -15.41 -2.95 -60.51
CA CYS A 7 -16.17 -3.19 -59.28
C CYS A 7 -15.39 -4.02 -58.25
N LEU A 8 -14.65 -5.04 -58.69
CA LEU A 8 -13.79 -5.86 -57.82
C LEU A 8 -12.64 -5.04 -57.23
N GLY A 9 -12.00 -4.19 -58.05
CA GLY A 9 -10.95 -3.27 -57.58
C GLY A 9 -11.46 -2.28 -56.53
N ALA A 10 -12.63 -1.67 -56.77
CA ALA A 10 -13.26 -0.75 -55.83
C ALA A 10 -13.65 -1.44 -54.51
N THR A 11 -14.25 -2.63 -54.60
CA THR A 11 -14.60 -3.44 -53.41
C THR A 11 -13.36 -3.81 -52.61
N GLY A 12 -12.28 -4.25 -53.27
CA GLY A 12 -11.02 -4.59 -52.62
C GLY A 12 -10.39 -3.39 -51.91
N ALA A 13 -10.37 -2.22 -52.55
CA ALA A 13 -9.86 -0.98 -51.96
C ALA A 13 -10.67 -0.54 -50.74
N LEU A 14 -12.01 -0.55 -50.84
CA LEU A 14 -12.90 -0.23 -49.72
C LEU A 14 -12.74 -1.23 -48.57
N TRP A 15 -12.60 -2.53 -48.86
CA TRP A 15 -12.39 -3.55 -47.84
C TRP A 15 -11.04 -3.40 -47.13
N LEU A 16 -9.96 -3.12 -47.86
CA LEU A 16 -8.64 -2.86 -47.27
C LEU A 16 -8.67 -1.59 -46.40
N GLY A 17 -9.33 -0.53 -46.86
CA GLY A 17 -9.53 0.71 -46.10
C GLY A 17 -10.35 0.46 -44.82
N ALA A 18 -11.48 -0.23 -44.93
CA ALA A 18 -12.31 -0.60 -43.79
C ALA A 18 -11.56 -1.50 -42.79
N ARG A 19 -10.74 -2.44 -43.28
CA ARG A 19 -9.92 -3.31 -42.43
C ARG A 19 -8.81 -2.54 -41.70
N ALA A 20 -8.18 -1.58 -42.37
CA ALA A 20 -7.17 -0.71 -41.77
C ALA A 20 -7.80 0.22 -40.72
N GLN A 21 -8.95 0.82 -41.03
CA GLN A 21 -9.70 1.67 -40.11
C GLN A 21 -10.18 0.90 -38.88
N ALA A 22 -10.76 -0.30 -39.07
CA ALA A 22 -11.16 -1.17 -37.97
C ALA A 22 -9.96 -1.66 -37.13
N GLY A 23 -8.74 -1.67 -37.70
CA GLY A 23 -7.50 -1.90 -36.95
C GLY A 23 -7.13 -0.72 -36.08
N GLN A 24 -7.12 0.49 -36.65
CA GLN A 24 -6.81 1.73 -35.95
C GLN A 24 -7.82 2.05 -34.83
N GLU A 25 -9.12 1.84 -35.08
CA GLU A 25 -10.16 2.04 -34.06
C GLU A 25 -9.96 1.10 -32.86
N ARG A 26 -9.64 -0.18 -33.11
CA ARG A 26 -9.34 -1.14 -32.03
C ARG A 26 -8.11 -0.74 -31.21
N GLU A 27 -7.07 -0.24 -31.87
CA GLU A 27 -5.86 0.23 -31.19
C GLU A 27 -6.11 1.52 -30.40
N ALA A 28 -6.86 2.46 -30.95
CA ALA A 28 -7.27 3.68 -30.27
C ALA A 28 -8.12 3.39 -29.02
N ASP A 29 -9.10 2.49 -29.15
CA ASP A 29 -9.94 2.02 -28.04
C ASP A 29 -9.12 1.35 -26.95
N PHE A 30 -8.22 0.44 -27.33
CA PHE A 30 -7.33 -0.24 -26.39
C PHE A 30 -6.46 0.77 -25.63
N ASN A 31 -5.81 1.69 -26.36
CA ASN A 31 -4.96 2.72 -25.77
C ASN A 31 -5.75 3.66 -24.86
N SER A 32 -7.00 3.99 -25.20
CA SER A 32 -7.87 4.79 -24.35
C SER A 32 -8.19 4.08 -23.04
N ARG A 33 -8.51 2.79 -23.10
CA ARG A 33 -8.80 1.96 -21.91
C ARG A 33 -7.58 1.83 -21.01
N VAL A 34 -6.38 1.61 -21.58
CA VAL A 34 -5.14 1.55 -20.80
C VAL A 34 -4.89 2.88 -20.08
N ARG A 35 -5.04 4.02 -20.77
CA ARG A 35 -4.89 5.35 -20.14
C ARG A 35 -5.90 5.59 -19.01
N GLU A 36 -7.14 5.18 -19.20
CA GLU A 36 -8.19 5.31 -18.18
C GLU A 36 -7.85 4.47 -16.94
N LEU A 37 -7.42 3.22 -17.13
CA LEU A 37 -6.99 2.33 -16.04
C LEU A 37 -5.81 2.90 -15.26
N VAL A 38 -4.78 3.39 -15.96
CA VAL A 38 -3.60 4.03 -15.32
C VAL A 38 -4.04 5.26 -14.52
N THR A 39 -4.87 6.12 -15.12
CA THR A 39 -5.37 7.34 -14.44
C THR A 39 -6.17 7.00 -13.18
N ASN A 40 -7.00 5.96 -13.24
CA ASN A 40 -7.79 5.50 -12.09
C ASN A 40 -6.89 4.91 -11.00
N LEU A 41 -5.85 4.16 -11.38
CA LEU A 41 -4.87 3.63 -10.44
C LEU A 41 -4.11 4.75 -9.73
N ASP A 42 -3.63 5.76 -10.47
CA ASP A 42 -2.90 6.90 -9.90
C ASP A 42 -3.75 7.69 -8.89
N ARG A 43 -5.00 8.01 -9.26
CA ARG A 43 -5.95 8.68 -8.36
C ARG A 43 -6.18 7.87 -7.09
N ARG A 44 -6.23 6.54 -7.23
CA ARG A 44 -6.45 5.63 -6.12
C ARG A 44 -5.25 5.59 -5.18
N MET A 45 -4.03 5.55 -5.71
CA MET A 45 -2.80 5.64 -4.91
C MET A 45 -2.72 6.96 -4.14
N LEU A 46 -3.02 8.09 -4.79
CA LEU A 46 -3.07 9.40 -4.11
C LEU A 46 -4.10 9.44 -2.99
N THR A 47 -5.25 8.80 -3.19
CA THR A 47 -6.28 8.68 -2.15
C THR A 47 -5.76 7.91 -0.93
N TYR A 48 -5.01 6.83 -1.15
CA TYR A 48 -4.41 6.06 -0.06
C TYR A 48 -3.28 6.80 0.65
N GLU A 49 -2.47 7.56 -0.09
CA GLU A 49 -1.48 8.45 0.50
C GLU A 49 -2.14 9.44 1.47
N GLN A 50 -3.29 10.02 1.08
CA GLN A 50 -4.02 10.96 1.92
C GLN A 50 -4.50 10.33 3.25
N VAL A 51 -4.88 9.05 3.25
CA VAL A 51 -5.21 8.32 4.48
C VAL A 51 -3.99 8.24 5.38
N LEU A 52 -2.84 7.85 4.83
CA LEU A 52 -1.59 7.74 5.59
C LEU A 52 -1.12 9.11 6.11
N TYR A 53 -1.24 10.17 5.33
CA TYR A 53 -0.97 11.53 5.82
C TYR A 53 -1.90 11.93 6.96
N GLY A 54 -3.18 11.53 6.93
CA GLY A 54 -4.09 11.74 8.04
C GLY A 54 -3.60 11.05 9.32
N VAL A 55 -3.21 9.76 9.23
CA VAL A 55 -2.68 9.03 10.39
C VAL A 55 -1.33 9.58 10.84
N GLN A 56 -0.45 9.96 9.92
CA GLN A 56 0.79 10.66 10.26
C GLN A 56 0.48 11.97 11.00
N GLY A 57 -0.55 12.70 10.58
CA GLY A 57 -1.05 13.91 11.24
C GLY A 57 -1.50 13.67 12.69
N LEU A 58 -2.15 12.54 12.97
CA LEU A 58 -2.50 12.12 14.34
C LEU A 58 -1.24 12.01 15.21
N PHE A 59 -0.22 11.24 14.77
CA PHE A 59 1.06 11.17 15.50
C PHE A 59 1.79 12.52 15.55
N ALA A 60 1.63 13.33 14.51
CA ALA A 60 2.27 14.63 14.41
C ALA A 60 1.57 15.74 15.24
N SER A 61 0.43 15.45 15.87
CA SER A 61 -0.30 16.43 16.69
C SER A 61 -0.53 15.97 18.13
N SER A 62 -0.24 14.70 18.42
CA SER A 62 -0.38 14.10 19.75
C SER A 62 0.98 13.89 20.44
N VAL A 63 0.98 14.01 21.77
CA VAL A 63 2.15 13.68 22.61
C VAL A 63 2.32 12.16 22.72
N VAL A 64 1.21 11.46 22.86
CA VAL A 64 1.10 9.99 22.88
C VAL A 64 -0.12 9.64 22.05
N VAL A 65 -0.03 8.56 21.27
CA VAL A 65 -1.18 7.95 20.60
C VAL A 65 -1.32 6.55 21.18
N ASP A 66 -2.33 6.34 22.02
CA ASP A 66 -2.62 5.02 22.56
C ASP A 66 -3.42 4.15 21.58
N ARG A 67 -3.59 2.87 21.91
CA ARG A 67 -4.32 1.91 21.06
C ARG A 67 -5.79 2.30 20.87
N ALA A 68 -6.44 2.86 21.88
CA ALA A 68 -7.84 3.24 21.82
C ALA A 68 -8.05 4.47 20.93
N GLU A 69 -7.17 5.46 21.02
CA GLU A 69 -7.14 6.64 20.16
C GLU A 69 -6.88 6.27 18.71
N PHE A 70 -5.88 5.43 18.45
CA PHE A 70 -5.57 4.94 17.10
C PHE A 70 -6.77 4.22 16.47
N ARG A 71 -7.43 3.36 17.24
CA ARG A 71 -8.64 2.66 16.82
C ARG A 71 -9.81 3.60 16.57
N ALA A 72 -10.05 4.56 17.47
CA ALA A 72 -11.12 5.53 17.32
C ALA A 72 -10.94 6.40 16.08
N TYR A 73 -9.71 6.86 15.83
CA TYR A 73 -9.37 7.63 14.63
C TYR A 73 -9.66 6.85 13.34
N LEU A 74 -9.19 5.60 13.25
CA LEU A 74 -9.41 4.78 12.06
C LEU A 74 -10.86 4.30 11.89
N ALA A 75 -11.59 4.08 12.99
CA ALA A 75 -13.03 3.82 12.94
C ALA A 75 -13.79 5.01 12.32
N GLY A 76 -13.40 6.25 12.65
CA GLY A 76 -13.97 7.46 12.06
C GLY A 76 -13.71 7.60 10.54
N GLN A 77 -12.59 7.04 10.05
CA GLN A 77 -12.26 7.06 8.61
C GLN A 77 -13.09 6.06 7.79
N ASN A 78 -13.70 5.06 8.43
CA ASN A 78 -14.50 4.00 7.79
C ASN A 78 -13.78 3.38 6.58
N LEU A 79 -12.64 2.72 6.87
CA LEU A 79 -11.69 2.27 5.86
C LEU A 79 -12.31 1.39 4.77
N ASP A 80 -13.17 0.46 5.16
CA ASP A 80 -13.82 -0.49 4.25
C ASP A 80 -14.73 0.21 3.24
N ALA A 81 -15.43 1.28 3.66
CA ALA A 81 -16.36 2.01 2.80
C ALA A 81 -15.65 2.98 1.84
N HIS A 82 -14.66 3.72 2.34
CA HIS A 82 -14.04 4.81 1.58
C HIS A 82 -12.77 4.38 0.83
N PHE A 83 -12.10 3.33 1.28
CA PHE A 83 -10.80 2.91 0.76
C PHE A 83 -10.71 1.41 0.40
N PRO A 84 -11.64 0.87 -0.43
CA PRO A 84 -11.56 -0.53 -0.88
C PRO A 84 -10.20 -0.92 -1.45
N GLY A 85 -9.62 -2.03 -0.97
CA GLY A 85 -8.29 -2.51 -1.38
C GLY A 85 -7.18 -2.23 -0.34
N ILE A 86 -7.42 -1.33 0.62
CA ILE A 86 -6.66 -1.28 1.87
C ILE A 86 -7.10 -2.45 2.76
N HIS A 87 -6.16 -3.29 3.19
CA HIS A 87 -6.44 -4.39 4.13
C HIS A 87 -6.34 -3.97 5.61
N GLY A 88 -5.81 -2.77 5.84
CA GLY A 88 -5.82 -2.10 7.13
C GLY A 88 -4.90 -0.87 7.13
N VAL A 89 -4.85 -0.16 8.25
CA VAL A 89 -3.83 0.87 8.49
C VAL A 89 -3.18 0.60 9.82
N GLY A 90 -1.86 0.68 9.87
CA GLY A 90 -1.09 0.33 11.05
C GLY A 90 0.06 1.28 11.32
N TYR A 91 0.73 1.03 12.45
CA TYR A 91 1.91 1.73 12.89
C TYR A 91 3.00 0.73 13.26
N MET A 92 4.21 0.97 12.74
CA MET A 92 5.43 0.25 13.07
C MET A 92 6.37 1.18 13.82
N ALA A 93 6.82 0.77 15.00
CA ALA A 93 7.74 1.59 15.81
C ALA A 93 9.19 1.37 15.37
N MET A 94 10.01 2.41 15.37
CA MET A 94 11.47 2.27 15.27
C MET A 94 12.01 1.86 16.65
N VAL A 95 12.55 0.64 16.74
CA VAL A 95 13.12 0.09 17.98
C VAL A 95 14.59 -0.27 17.78
N THR A 96 15.47 0.20 18.67
CA THR A 96 16.88 -0.24 18.72
C THR A 96 17.01 -1.53 19.55
N PRO A 97 18.09 -2.32 19.39
CA PRO A 97 18.31 -3.54 20.18
C PRO A 97 18.21 -3.33 21.69
N GLU A 98 18.75 -2.21 22.18
CA GLU A 98 18.81 -1.86 23.60
C GLU A 98 17.41 -1.55 24.16
N ARG A 99 16.51 -1.04 23.31
CA ARG A 99 15.15 -0.66 23.70
C ARG A 99 14.12 -1.77 23.48
N ARG A 100 14.47 -2.89 22.84
CA ARG A 100 13.52 -3.97 22.49
C ARG A 100 12.75 -4.49 23.69
N ALA A 101 13.43 -4.79 24.80
CA ALA A 101 12.78 -5.37 25.98
C ALA A 101 11.81 -4.38 26.65
N GLU A 102 12.17 -3.09 26.70
CA GLU A 102 11.29 -2.05 27.21
C GLU A 102 10.09 -1.81 26.30
N HIS A 103 10.32 -1.76 24.98
CA HIS A 103 9.25 -1.65 23.98
C HIS A 103 8.21 -2.76 24.13
N GLU A 104 8.64 -4.02 24.24
CA GLU A 104 7.72 -5.14 24.44
C GLU A 104 6.91 -5.04 25.74
N ARG A 105 7.52 -4.58 26.84
CA ARG A 105 6.80 -4.35 28.10
C ARG A 105 5.74 -3.26 27.94
N GLN A 106 6.09 -2.13 27.34
CA GLN A 106 5.17 -1.00 27.13
C GLN A 106 3.97 -1.42 26.29
N VAL A 107 4.19 -2.10 25.17
CA VAL A 107 3.09 -2.55 24.29
C VAL A 107 2.22 -3.61 24.97
N ARG A 108 2.79 -4.47 25.82
CA ARG A 108 2.00 -5.43 26.62
C ARG A 108 1.10 -4.74 27.64
N GLN A 109 1.60 -3.67 28.28
CA GLN A 109 0.82 -2.86 29.23
C GLN A 109 -0.29 -2.06 28.52
N ASP A 110 -0.06 -1.64 27.28
CA ASP A 110 -1.03 -0.98 26.39
C ASP A 110 -2.03 -1.98 25.73
N GLY A 111 -2.40 -3.05 26.44
CA GLY A 111 -3.49 -3.94 26.05
C GLY A 111 -3.14 -5.04 25.03
N ALA A 112 -1.85 -5.32 24.76
CA ALA A 112 -1.43 -6.44 23.91
C ALA A 112 -0.54 -7.46 24.66
N PRO A 113 -1.10 -8.23 25.64
CA PRO A 113 -0.32 -9.02 26.60
C PRO A 113 0.58 -10.10 25.97
N GLY A 114 0.24 -10.61 24.77
CA GLY A 114 1.04 -11.59 24.03
C GLY A 114 2.07 -10.99 23.07
N TYR A 115 2.22 -9.67 23.04
CA TYR A 115 3.08 -8.98 22.08
C TYR A 115 4.55 -9.38 22.24
N ARG A 116 5.21 -9.69 21.13
CA ARG A 116 6.66 -9.93 21.05
C ARG A 116 7.16 -9.51 19.68
N VAL A 117 8.37 -8.97 19.60
CA VAL A 117 9.01 -8.63 18.33
C VAL A 117 9.51 -9.91 17.69
N ARG A 118 9.09 -10.19 16.45
CA ARG A 118 9.37 -11.43 15.73
C ARG A 118 9.60 -11.17 14.23
N PRO A 119 10.40 -11.98 13.52
CA PRO A 119 11.19 -13.09 14.04
C PRO A 119 12.34 -12.60 14.91
N ASP A 120 12.85 -13.50 15.76
CA ASP A 120 14.08 -13.25 16.51
C ASP A 120 15.28 -13.01 15.56
N GLY A 121 16.36 -12.49 16.13
CA GLY A 121 17.59 -12.18 15.40
C GLY A 121 18.12 -10.79 15.73
N ALA A 122 19.44 -10.65 15.76
CA ALA A 122 20.10 -9.37 15.99
C ALA A 122 20.04 -8.51 14.71
N ARG A 123 19.61 -7.25 14.85
CA ARG A 123 19.53 -6.26 13.77
C ARG A 123 19.94 -4.91 14.33
N ALA A 124 20.46 -4.01 13.50
CA ALA A 124 20.80 -2.65 13.94
C ALA A 124 19.57 -1.86 14.43
N TRP A 125 18.39 -2.20 13.91
CA TRP A 125 17.10 -1.67 14.30
C TRP A 125 15.97 -2.60 13.83
N TYR A 126 14.82 -2.46 14.46
CA TYR A 126 13.60 -3.22 14.20
C TYR A 126 12.45 -2.27 13.86
N ALA A 127 11.48 -2.76 13.08
CA ALA A 127 10.22 -2.07 12.78
C ALA A 127 9.02 -2.98 13.07
N PRO A 128 8.76 -3.36 14.34
CA PRO A 128 7.64 -4.22 14.66
C PRO A 128 6.30 -3.48 14.58
N VAL A 129 5.28 -4.17 14.05
CA VAL A 129 3.90 -3.67 13.99
C VAL A 129 3.30 -3.58 15.39
N VAL A 130 2.98 -2.37 15.85
CA VAL A 130 2.43 -2.09 17.19
C VAL A 130 0.91 -1.93 17.15
N TYR A 131 0.40 -1.25 16.11
CA TYR A 131 -1.02 -1.06 15.84
C TYR A 131 -1.33 -1.52 14.42
N LEU A 132 -2.52 -2.07 14.23
CA LEU A 132 -3.09 -2.39 12.93
C LEU A 132 -4.60 -2.48 13.09
N GLU A 133 -5.34 -1.66 12.35
CA GLU A 133 -6.80 -1.69 12.32
C GLU A 133 -7.32 -1.97 10.91
N PRO A 134 -8.38 -2.78 10.76
CA PRO A 134 -9.07 -3.49 11.84
C PRO A 134 -8.21 -4.59 12.47
N SER A 135 -8.18 -4.67 13.80
CA SER A 135 -7.29 -5.56 14.58
C SER A 135 -7.68 -7.05 14.57
N GLY A 136 -8.84 -7.39 14.01
CA GLY A 136 -9.37 -8.75 13.94
C GLY A 136 -8.85 -9.59 12.76
N GLY A 137 -9.38 -10.81 12.63
CA GLY A 137 -9.14 -11.68 11.47
C GLY A 137 -7.66 -11.99 11.21
N SER A 138 -7.27 -11.88 9.94
CA SER A 138 -5.91 -12.10 9.44
C SER A 138 -4.91 -11.05 9.92
N ASN A 139 -5.36 -9.85 10.29
CA ASN A 139 -4.48 -8.76 10.76
C ASN A 139 -3.80 -9.09 12.10
N ARG A 140 -4.37 -10.00 12.90
CA ARG A 140 -3.74 -10.50 14.14
C ARG A 140 -2.35 -11.08 13.91
N HIS A 141 -2.12 -11.71 12.75
CA HIS A 141 -0.84 -12.30 12.39
C HIS A 141 0.24 -11.25 12.10
N ALA A 142 -0.09 -9.97 11.95
CA ALA A 142 0.91 -8.93 11.74
C ALA A 142 1.49 -8.37 13.06
N PHE A 143 0.77 -8.47 14.19
CA PHE A 143 1.22 -7.84 15.45
C PHE A 143 2.58 -8.36 15.92
N GLY A 144 3.50 -7.44 16.17
CA GLY A 144 4.88 -7.72 16.56
C GLY A 144 5.78 -8.23 15.43
N TYR A 145 5.25 -8.43 14.21
CA TYR A 145 6.09 -8.74 13.06
C TYR A 145 7.00 -7.56 12.73
N ASP A 146 8.31 -7.79 12.78
CA ASP A 146 9.37 -6.88 12.41
C ASP A 146 9.47 -6.79 10.88
N ALA A 147 8.88 -5.75 10.32
CA ALA A 147 8.92 -5.52 8.88
C ALA A 147 10.35 -5.28 8.36
N ALA A 148 11.29 -4.86 9.21
CA ALA A 148 12.68 -4.66 8.83
C ALA A 148 13.46 -5.98 8.69
N SER A 149 12.87 -7.12 9.09
CA SER A 149 13.46 -8.45 8.94
C SER A 149 13.43 -8.96 7.49
N GLU A 150 12.59 -8.39 6.64
CA GLU A 150 12.46 -8.75 5.23
C GLU A 150 13.02 -7.62 4.34
N PRO A 151 13.95 -7.91 3.40
CA PRO A 151 14.67 -6.88 2.64
C PRO A 151 13.79 -5.93 1.82
N VAL A 152 12.73 -6.42 1.16
CA VAL A 152 11.86 -5.59 0.29
C VAL A 152 11.07 -4.59 1.13
N ARG A 153 10.52 -5.03 2.26
CA ARG A 153 9.87 -4.15 3.25
C ARG A 153 10.86 -3.15 3.82
N ARG A 154 12.05 -3.62 4.24
CA ARG A 154 13.10 -2.78 4.81
C ARG A 154 13.51 -1.65 3.86
N GLY A 155 13.69 -1.94 2.57
CA GLY A 155 14.03 -0.94 1.57
C GLY A 155 13.00 0.19 1.48
N ALA A 156 11.70 -0.15 1.53
CA ALA A 156 10.63 0.84 1.54
C ALA A 156 10.65 1.71 2.81
N LEU A 157 10.90 1.11 3.98
CA LEU A 157 11.00 1.84 5.26
C LEU A 157 12.17 2.83 5.25
N GLU A 158 13.33 2.41 4.76
CA GLU A 158 14.52 3.25 4.63
C GLU A 158 14.31 4.38 3.61
N GLN A 159 13.70 4.08 2.46
CA GLN A 159 13.36 5.09 1.44
C GLN A 159 12.38 6.14 1.97
N ALA A 160 11.32 5.71 2.64
CA ALA A 160 10.37 6.62 3.29
C ALA A 160 11.08 7.48 4.32
N ARG A 161 11.83 6.87 5.25
CA ARG A 161 12.59 7.59 6.29
C ARG A 161 13.54 8.63 5.72
N ASP A 162 14.31 8.29 4.68
CA ASP A 162 15.37 9.17 4.19
C ASP A 162 14.83 10.30 3.31
N SER A 163 13.73 10.06 2.58
CA SER A 163 13.06 11.06 1.72
C SER A 163 12.00 11.89 2.44
N GLY A 164 11.47 11.39 3.57
CA GLY A 164 10.23 11.83 4.24
C GLY A 164 9.01 11.97 3.34
N ARG A 165 8.93 11.15 2.30
CA ARG A 165 7.79 11.02 1.41
C ARG A 165 7.22 9.60 1.52
N PRO A 166 5.97 9.36 1.07
CA PRO A 166 5.45 8.01 0.94
C PRO A 166 6.38 7.15 0.08
N ALA A 167 6.54 5.89 0.47
CA ALA A 167 7.23 4.88 -0.32
C ALA A 167 6.37 3.62 -0.43
N VAL A 168 6.47 2.94 -1.56
CA VAL A 168 5.77 1.68 -1.83
C VAL A 168 6.81 0.56 -1.90
N SER A 169 6.53 -0.56 -1.24
CA SER A 169 7.39 -1.74 -1.35
C SER A 169 7.26 -2.39 -2.73
N GLY A 170 8.24 -3.21 -3.08
CA GLY A 170 8.04 -4.20 -4.13
C GLY A 170 6.97 -5.23 -3.76
N ARG A 171 6.78 -6.24 -4.63
CA ARG A 171 5.90 -7.38 -4.38
C ARG A 171 6.39 -8.16 -3.16
N ILE A 172 5.49 -8.38 -2.21
CA ILE A 172 5.72 -9.16 -0.99
C ILE A 172 4.59 -10.15 -0.76
N ARG A 173 4.84 -11.17 0.06
CA ARG A 173 3.78 -11.95 0.70
C ARG A 173 3.33 -11.18 1.95
N LEU A 174 2.02 -11.00 2.10
CA LEU A 174 1.45 -10.37 3.30
C LEU A 174 1.51 -11.36 4.46
N VAL A 175 1.96 -10.89 5.62
CA VAL A 175 2.08 -11.71 6.85
C VAL A 175 0.69 -12.08 7.38
N GLN A 176 -0.29 -11.26 7.04
CA GLN A 176 -1.71 -11.49 7.31
C GLN A 176 -2.23 -12.78 6.66
N GLU A 177 -1.56 -13.30 5.62
CA GLU A 177 -2.05 -14.40 4.78
C GLU A 177 -1.21 -15.66 4.96
N GLU A 178 -0.86 -15.96 6.21
CA GLU A 178 -0.29 -17.25 6.60
C GLU A 178 -1.27 -18.43 6.35
N VAL A 179 -2.56 -18.15 6.07
CA VAL A 179 -3.57 -19.15 5.66
C VAL A 179 -3.94 -18.95 4.18
N GLU A 180 -3.88 -20.02 3.40
CA GLU A 180 -4.15 -20.03 1.95
C GLU A 180 -5.57 -19.54 1.59
N PRO A 181 -5.76 -18.88 0.42
CA PRO A 181 -4.73 -18.60 -0.59
C PRO A 181 -3.86 -17.39 -0.24
N ALA A 182 -2.53 -17.57 -0.27
CA ALA A 182 -1.59 -16.48 -0.05
C ALA A 182 -1.61 -15.50 -1.23
N GLN A 183 -2.06 -14.27 -1.00
CA GLN A 183 -2.04 -13.22 -2.01
C GLN A 183 -0.72 -12.45 -1.98
N SER A 184 -0.31 -12.04 -3.18
CA SER A 184 0.77 -11.08 -3.32
C SER A 184 0.23 -9.68 -3.05
N GLY A 185 1.03 -8.89 -2.34
CA GLY A 185 0.67 -7.52 -1.99
C GLY A 185 1.88 -6.60 -1.99
N PHE A 186 1.65 -5.40 -1.49
CA PHE A 186 2.68 -4.41 -1.21
C PHE A 186 2.30 -3.60 0.02
N LEU A 187 3.26 -2.89 0.60
CA LEU A 187 3.01 -1.86 1.62
C LEU A 187 3.19 -0.48 1.00
N MET A 188 2.31 0.44 1.34
CA MET A 188 2.63 1.87 1.30
C MET A 188 3.00 2.30 2.71
N VAL A 189 4.12 3.00 2.86
CA VAL A 189 4.67 3.44 4.15
C VAL A 189 4.96 4.93 4.13
N LEU A 190 4.77 5.59 5.26
CA LEU A 190 5.06 7.00 5.47
C LEU A 190 5.74 7.17 6.83
N PRO A 191 6.84 7.93 6.94
CA PRO A 191 7.60 7.98 8.19
C PRO A 191 6.94 8.92 9.20
N VAL A 192 7.13 8.62 10.47
CA VAL A 192 6.75 9.48 11.59
C VAL A 192 8.03 9.90 12.30
N TYR A 193 8.25 11.21 12.37
CA TYR A 193 9.42 11.79 13.05
C TYR A 193 9.03 12.40 14.38
N ARG A 194 9.98 12.45 15.31
CA ARG A 194 9.83 13.07 16.62
C ARG A 194 9.57 14.56 16.51
N HIS A 195 8.67 15.04 17.35
CA HIS A 195 8.38 16.45 17.55
C HIS A 195 9.62 17.29 17.89
N GLY A 196 9.74 18.44 17.21
CA GLY A 196 10.78 19.43 17.49
C GLY A 196 12.19 19.07 17.02
N LEU A 197 12.39 17.93 16.35
CA LEU A 197 13.68 17.59 15.74
C LEU A 197 13.74 18.02 14.29
N ALA A 198 14.94 18.39 13.82
CA ALA A 198 15.17 18.76 12.44
C ALA A 198 14.97 17.56 11.49
N THR A 199 14.37 17.83 10.33
CA THR A 199 14.10 16.85 9.27
C THR A 199 14.47 17.40 7.89
N ASP A 200 15.34 18.40 7.82
CA ASP A 200 15.78 19.05 6.57
C ASP A 200 16.74 18.17 5.77
N THR A 201 17.58 17.38 6.43
CA THR A 201 18.53 16.45 5.81
C THR A 201 18.18 14.98 6.06
N ALA A 202 18.66 14.08 5.21
CA ALA A 202 18.49 12.64 5.41
C ALA A 202 19.09 12.16 6.74
N ALA A 203 20.23 12.72 7.16
CA ALA A 203 20.85 12.41 8.44
C ALA A 203 19.98 12.85 9.62
N ALA A 204 19.41 14.05 9.56
CA ALA A 204 18.50 14.57 10.58
C ALA A 204 17.21 13.72 10.65
N ARG A 205 16.61 13.37 9.51
CA ARG A 205 15.46 12.45 9.43
C ARG A 205 15.74 11.07 10.03
N ARG A 206 16.93 10.52 9.78
CA ARG A 206 17.37 9.24 10.39
C ARG A 206 17.47 9.32 11.91
N ALA A 207 17.95 10.44 12.45
CA ALA A 207 18.03 10.66 13.89
C ALA A 207 16.66 10.93 14.52
N ALA A 208 15.73 11.54 13.76
CA ALA A 208 14.41 11.93 14.23
C ALA A 208 13.34 10.84 14.08
N ILE A 209 13.59 9.75 13.35
CA ILE A 209 12.57 8.72 13.09
C ILE A 209 12.05 8.07 14.37
N GLU A 210 10.74 7.98 14.51
CA GLU A 210 10.05 7.27 15.59
C GLU A 210 9.34 6.02 15.11
N GLY A 211 8.94 5.99 13.84
CA GLY A 211 8.27 4.85 13.24
C GLY A 211 7.73 5.15 11.86
N TRP A 212 6.78 4.34 11.43
CA TRP A 212 6.12 4.46 10.14
C TRP A 212 4.64 4.14 10.29
N VAL A 213 3.78 4.95 9.71
CA VAL A 213 2.41 4.55 9.40
C VAL A 213 2.40 3.80 8.08
N TYR A 214 1.55 2.80 7.95
CA TYR A 214 1.54 1.97 6.75
C TYR A 214 0.16 1.40 6.43
N ALA A 215 -0.03 1.04 5.16
CA ALA A 215 -1.18 0.31 4.67
C ALA A 215 -0.72 -0.91 3.84
N PRO A 216 -1.12 -2.14 4.20
CA PRO A 216 -0.96 -3.32 3.34
C PRO A 216 -2.06 -3.36 2.28
N PHE A 217 -1.67 -3.67 1.04
CA PHE A 217 -2.57 -3.81 -0.10
C PHE A 217 -2.51 -5.22 -0.65
N ARG A 218 -3.67 -5.80 -0.88
CA ARG A 218 -3.84 -7.03 -1.65
C ARG A 218 -3.94 -6.68 -3.12
N MET A 219 -3.05 -7.22 -3.95
CA MET A 219 -3.06 -6.88 -5.37
C MET A 219 -4.34 -7.34 -6.06
N GLY A 220 -4.89 -8.51 -5.66
CA GLY A 220 -6.15 -9.03 -6.21
C GLY A 220 -7.31 -8.06 -5.95
N ASP A 221 -7.51 -7.68 -4.69
CA ASP A 221 -8.59 -6.78 -4.28
C ASP A 221 -8.44 -5.38 -4.89
N LEU A 222 -7.20 -4.87 -4.94
CA LEU A 222 -6.89 -3.59 -5.58
C LEU A 222 -7.28 -3.60 -7.06
N MET A 223 -6.86 -4.62 -7.80
CA MET A 223 -7.13 -4.72 -9.24
C MET A 223 -8.61 -4.99 -9.53
N ALA A 224 -9.28 -5.80 -8.69
CA ALA A 224 -10.72 -6.02 -8.79
C ALA A 224 -11.50 -4.71 -8.60
N GLY A 225 -11.09 -3.87 -7.65
CA GLY A 225 -11.67 -2.54 -7.44
C GLY A 225 -11.45 -1.55 -8.58
N LEU A 226 -10.38 -1.71 -9.37
CA LEU A 226 -10.07 -0.87 -10.53
C LEU A 226 -10.79 -1.29 -11.82
N GLY A 227 -11.21 -2.56 -11.92
CA GLY A 227 -11.76 -3.15 -13.14
C GLY A 227 -13.17 -2.68 -13.55
N GLY A 228 -13.85 -1.91 -12.70
CA GLY A 228 -15.23 -1.47 -12.93
C GLY A 228 -16.23 -2.63 -13.07
N ALA A 229 -17.52 -2.31 -13.26
CA ALA A 229 -18.63 -3.27 -13.28
C ALA A 229 -18.55 -4.37 -14.39
N ARG A 230 -17.56 -4.33 -15.29
CA ARG A 230 -17.42 -5.28 -16.42
C ARG A 230 -16.24 -6.24 -16.31
N ALA A 231 -15.25 -6.01 -15.44
CA ALA A 231 -14.25 -7.05 -15.13
C ALA A 231 -14.90 -8.24 -14.41
N ALA A 232 -15.93 -7.99 -13.60
CA ALA A 232 -16.76 -9.02 -12.96
C ALA A 232 -17.62 -9.83 -13.95
N ALA A 233 -17.78 -9.38 -15.20
CA ALA A 233 -18.51 -10.12 -16.24
C ALA A 233 -17.61 -11.06 -17.06
N LEU A 234 -16.30 -11.08 -16.78
CA LEU A 234 -15.29 -11.92 -17.43
C LEU A 234 -14.65 -12.94 -16.46
N ALA A 235 -15.12 -13.00 -15.21
CA ALA A 235 -14.79 -14.02 -14.20
C ALA A 235 -15.99 -14.94 -14.02
#